data_AF-H2AXR6-F1
#
_entry.id   AF-H2AXR6-F1
#
_cell.length_a   1.000
_cell.length_b   1.000
_cell.length_c   1.000
_cell.angle_alpha   90.00
_cell.angle_beta   90.00
_cell.angle_gamma   90.00
#
_symmetry.space_group_name_H-M   'P 1'
#
loop_
_entity.id
_entity.type
_entity.pdbx_description
1 polymer ?
#
loop_
_entity_poly.entity_id
_entity_poly.type
_entity_poly.pdbx_seq_one_letter_code
_entity_poly.pdbx_strand_id
1 'polypeptide(L)'
;METLNNILGTTVPLGKDNKNTQNTSEQPYTVESDCFSDFISDHNNWVKANPNLSNVTHLKEELGKFENRHKDIQATLVNVIPPLKDSLQTFSEQLSAFTNELGFIRNKSSELKALLDDNSQKLADISPMVNDLIIPPKIVDEIVHGKINSNWQDNITFIKDKQEIYSRYKNQQNVQNSKLLMLPKDFQLLSNILDVLKSIILERSKKFIVSRIKLLRSSPPISSQRIQKQLLQVNEIFKFIIENNYSLALEIRQAYAYTMRWYYKEYFGRYIRSLTILQFKQIDNQYSLGNVLINSTNKNNSSSLFTSYLSTGYISTVDNEAIKEYFQIKKRLSILTQEDNTVMVSQIAENNNSRDNFIETGFKNLNLAILDNCTAEYNFTRKFFQISNNTEEINGLLEQIFEPTFKNALNYTQQILINQYVYDIFGVLISIRIANQLEIESGRRSIPVVESYLNDQLILLWPKFQQLVSWQSDSLSKVSNSQLLKITEDEMVRPHELTIFFATFLESLLTLTTHVSTEQVDKEVIQDEKSEPLYNSIIRLRNDFETIMTRSSKQAVSPEKFLSVNYLYVLNSLQQQTLSLDRNDLDSNKNFEQSIIKETQDHFMTLVEAFNQSPN
;
A
#
# COMPACT_ATOMS: atom_id res chain seq x y z
N MET A 1 30.08 -71.26 2.59
CA MET A 1 30.31 -72.58 1.96
C MET A 1 31.17 -72.37 0.73
N GLU A 2 32.06 -73.32 0.41
CA GLU A 2 32.82 -73.38 -0.85
C GLU A 2 33.73 -72.18 -1.18
N THR A 3 34.93 -72.14 -0.59
CA THR A 3 36.15 -71.53 -1.17
C THR A 3 37.44 -71.75 -0.35
N LEU A 4 37.38 -72.45 0.80
CA LEU A 4 38.54 -72.69 1.69
C LEU A 4 38.91 -74.17 1.89
N ASN A 5 38.24 -75.10 1.19
CA ASN A 5 38.52 -76.56 1.30
C ASN A 5 39.58 -77.08 0.31
N ASN A 6 40.15 -76.24 -0.57
CA ASN A 6 41.08 -76.67 -1.63
C ASN A 6 42.55 -76.26 -1.39
N ILE A 7 42.91 -75.78 -0.19
CA ILE A 7 44.28 -75.32 0.13
C ILE A 7 45.06 -76.33 1.00
N LEU A 8 44.35 -77.20 1.74
CA LEU A 8 44.96 -78.29 2.51
C LEU A 8 45.18 -79.54 1.63
N GLY A 9 46.18 -79.45 0.76
CA GLY A 9 46.63 -80.57 -0.06
C GLY A 9 47.42 -81.60 0.74
N THR A 10 46.77 -82.71 1.14
CA THR A 10 47.45 -83.88 1.72
C THR A 10 46.86 -85.18 1.19
N THR A 11 47.52 -85.80 0.21
CA THR A 11 47.35 -87.25 -0.03
C THR A 11 48.64 -87.93 -0.48
N VAL A 12 49.14 -88.82 0.40
CA VAL A 12 49.56 -90.21 0.05
C VAL A 12 50.97 -90.27 -0.62
N PRO A 13 51.84 -91.28 -0.38
CA PRO A 13 51.47 -92.69 -0.22
C PRO A 13 52.29 -93.60 0.77
N LEU A 14 51.87 -94.89 0.82
CA LEU A 14 52.56 -96.11 1.31
C LEU A 14 52.58 -96.32 2.85
N GLY A 15 52.45 -97.56 3.38
CA GLY A 15 52.21 -98.88 2.79
C GLY A 15 51.67 -99.87 3.85
N LYS A 16 50.79 -100.81 3.50
CA LYS A 16 51.09 -102.24 3.25
C LYS A 16 52.01 -102.94 4.28
N ASP A 17 51.35 -103.62 5.22
CA ASP A 17 51.47 -105.06 5.52
C ASP A 17 52.80 -105.83 5.46
N ASN A 18 52.89 -106.70 6.47
CA ASN A 18 53.47 -108.06 6.49
C ASN A 18 54.98 -108.25 6.77
N LYS A 19 55.19 -108.57 8.06
CA LYS A 19 55.66 -109.89 8.55
C LYS A 19 57.15 -110.22 8.55
N ASN A 20 57.43 -111.15 9.47
CA ASN A 20 58.58 -112.04 9.55
C ASN A 20 59.89 -111.31 9.90
N THR A 21 60.76 -111.78 10.78
CA THR A 21 60.89 -112.95 11.68
C THR A 21 62.25 -112.67 12.39
N GLN A 22 62.70 -113.28 13.47
CA GLN A 22 62.39 -114.55 14.14
C GLN A 22 63.05 -114.46 15.52
N ASN A 23 62.50 -115.15 16.52
CA ASN A 23 63.21 -115.84 17.60
C ASN A 23 64.15 -115.00 18.54
N THR A 24 64.30 -115.30 19.83
CA THR A 24 63.96 -116.56 20.51
C THR A 24 63.66 -116.31 21.99
N SER A 25 62.86 -117.23 22.54
CA SER A 25 62.87 -117.75 23.91
C SER A 25 62.54 -116.82 25.10
N GLU A 26 61.52 -117.12 25.91
CA GLU A 26 61.43 -118.28 26.85
C GLU A 26 62.52 -118.19 27.93
N GLN A 27 62.26 -118.09 29.25
CA GLN A 27 61.38 -118.94 30.07
C GLN A 27 61.06 -118.32 31.47
N PRO A 28 60.24 -118.99 32.31
CA PRO A 28 59.82 -118.49 33.63
C PRO A 28 60.84 -118.73 34.76
N TYR A 29 60.72 -117.94 35.83
CA TYR A 29 61.14 -118.20 37.23
C TYR A 29 62.56 -118.81 37.54
N THR A 30 63.33 -118.05 38.34
CA THR A 30 64.27 -118.46 39.43
C THR A 30 65.72 -118.96 39.20
N VAL A 31 66.68 -118.14 39.70
CA VAL A 31 67.94 -118.46 40.48
C VAL A 31 69.35 -118.57 39.80
N GLU A 32 70.16 -117.51 40.04
CA GLU A 32 71.62 -117.36 40.37
C GLU A 32 72.86 -117.75 39.48
N SER A 33 73.91 -116.90 39.63
CA SER A 33 75.37 -117.04 39.32
C SER A 33 75.90 -116.75 37.88
N ASP A 34 77.12 -116.23 37.67
CA ASP A 34 77.86 -115.01 38.13
C ASP A 34 79.14 -114.89 37.24
N CYS A 35 79.98 -113.82 37.31
CA CYS A 35 80.89 -113.45 36.19
C CYS A 35 82.29 -112.88 36.53
N PHE A 36 83.33 -113.24 35.74
CA PHE A 36 84.67 -112.60 35.79
C PHE A 36 85.64 -112.81 34.58
N SER A 37 85.41 -113.79 33.70
CA SER A 37 86.42 -114.23 32.69
C SER A 37 86.74 -113.20 31.60
N ASP A 38 85.76 -112.39 31.21
CA ASP A 38 85.76 -111.72 29.90
C ASP A 38 86.54 -110.39 29.91
N PHE A 39 86.96 -109.90 31.08
CA PHE A 39 87.60 -108.58 31.21
C PHE A 39 89.09 -108.55 30.82
N ILE A 40 89.79 -109.70 30.88
CA ILE A 40 91.26 -109.75 30.75
C ILE A 40 91.73 -109.79 29.28
N SER A 41 90.93 -110.33 28.35
CA SER A 41 91.34 -110.54 26.96
C SER A 41 91.54 -109.25 26.17
N ASP A 42 90.63 -108.28 26.35
CA ASP A 42 90.57 -107.10 25.50
C ASP A 42 91.65 -106.07 25.86
N HIS A 43 92.12 -106.08 27.11
CA HIS A 43 93.05 -105.07 27.62
C HIS A 43 94.50 -105.23 27.16
N ASN A 44 94.80 -106.21 26.28
CA ASN A 44 96.04 -106.28 25.49
C ASN A 44 95.88 -105.71 24.06
N ASN A 45 94.80 -104.97 23.84
CA ASN A 45 94.88 -103.54 23.47
C ASN A 45 95.90 -103.17 22.38
N TRP A 46 95.36 -102.61 21.29
CA TRP A 46 95.34 -101.14 21.04
C TRP A 46 96.67 -100.36 21.03
N VAL A 47 97.57 -100.59 21.98
CA VAL A 47 98.89 -99.96 22.17
C VAL A 47 99.83 -100.14 20.96
N LYS A 48 99.67 -101.21 20.17
CA LYS A 48 100.62 -101.56 19.08
C LYS A 48 100.44 -100.82 17.74
N ALA A 49 99.28 -100.23 17.45
CA ALA A 49 98.93 -99.86 16.06
C ALA A 49 98.88 -98.35 15.76
N ASN A 50 98.96 -97.47 16.76
CA ASN A 50 98.81 -96.01 16.61
C ASN A 50 100.10 -95.21 16.94
N PRO A 51 101.20 -95.38 16.19
CA PRO A 51 102.49 -94.74 16.51
C PRO A 51 102.48 -93.20 16.35
N ASN A 52 101.58 -92.65 15.53
CA ASN A 52 101.49 -91.21 15.29
C ASN A 52 100.73 -90.42 16.39
N LEU A 53 100.23 -91.08 17.44
CA LEU A 53 99.65 -90.41 18.62
C LEU A 53 100.68 -90.11 19.74
N SER A 54 101.97 -90.37 19.52
CA SER A 54 102.98 -90.27 20.59
C SER A 54 103.41 -88.83 20.94
N ASN A 55 103.21 -87.85 20.05
CA ASN A 55 103.46 -86.43 20.35
C ASN A 55 102.23 -85.77 20.98
N VAL A 56 102.10 -85.94 22.29
CA VAL A 56 101.04 -85.37 23.15
C VAL A 56 100.84 -83.87 22.91
N THR A 57 101.89 -83.12 22.55
CA THR A 57 101.84 -81.67 22.32
C THR A 57 100.92 -81.26 21.16
N HIS A 58 101.06 -81.86 19.97
CA HIS A 58 100.24 -81.48 18.81
C HIS A 58 98.78 -81.88 18.98
N LEU A 59 98.52 -83.07 19.55
CA LEU A 59 97.16 -83.50 19.91
C LEU A 59 96.53 -82.57 20.93
N LYS A 60 97.30 -82.05 21.90
CA LYS A 60 96.82 -81.12 22.93
C LYS A 60 96.60 -79.70 22.40
N GLU A 61 97.35 -79.29 21.37
CA GLU A 61 97.14 -78.00 20.69
C GLU A 61 95.93 -78.03 19.72
N GLU A 62 95.75 -79.14 18.99
CA GLU A 62 94.52 -79.43 18.23
C GLU A 62 93.31 -79.53 19.16
N LEU A 63 93.39 -80.32 20.25
CA LEU A 63 92.35 -80.36 21.29
C LEU A 63 92.06 -78.98 21.85
N GLY A 64 93.08 -78.16 22.14
CA GLY A 64 92.88 -76.78 22.61
C GLY A 64 92.14 -75.91 21.59
N LYS A 65 92.42 -76.06 20.29
CA LYS A 65 91.71 -75.35 19.20
C LYS A 65 90.27 -75.85 19.06
N PHE A 66 90.02 -77.16 19.16
CA PHE A 66 88.68 -77.74 19.13
C PHE A 66 87.87 -77.42 20.39
N GLU A 67 88.48 -77.43 21.57
CA GLU A 67 87.86 -77.09 22.84
C GLU A 67 87.53 -75.59 22.91
N ASN A 68 88.40 -74.71 22.40
CA ASN A 68 88.08 -73.28 22.26
C ASN A 68 86.95 -73.06 21.26
N ARG A 69 86.97 -73.69 20.07
CA ARG A 69 85.84 -73.61 19.13
C ARG A 69 84.55 -74.20 19.72
N HIS A 70 84.63 -75.26 20.52
CA HIS A 70 83.47 -75.82 21.21
C HIS A 70 82.94 -74.84 22.26
N LYS A 71 83.82 -74.19 23.03
CA LYS A 71 83.45 -73.11 23.96
C LYS A 71 82.85 -71.90 23.25
N ASP A 72 83.36 -71.50 22.08
CA ASP A 72 82.80 -70.39 21.28
C ASP A 72 81.42 -70.75 20.69
N ILE A 73 81.27 -71.96 20.16
CA ILE A 73 79.98 -72.48 19.67
C ILE A 73 78.98 -72.62 20.82
N GLN A 74 79.41 -73.14 21.97
CA GLN A 74 78.56 -73.29 23.15
C GLN A 74 78.21 -71.92 23.75
N ALA A 75 79.15 -70.97 23.80
CA ALA A 75 78.90 -69.60 24.24
C ALA A 75 77.94 -68.86 23.31
N THR A 76 78.01 -69.06 21.99
CA THR A 76 77.04 -68.46 21.05
C THR A 76 75.67 -69.13 21.13
N LEU A 77 75.60 -70.47 21.24
CA LEU A 77 74.35 -71.20 21.47
C LEU A 77 73.66 -70.85 22.80
N VAL A 78 74.42 -70.62 23.88
CA VAL A 78 73.89 -70.32 25.21
C VAL A 78 73.60 -68.82 25.39
N ASN A 79 74.46 -67.93 24.89
CA ASN A 79 74.34 -66.49 25.19
C ASN A 79 73.64 -65.66 24.10
N VAL A 80 73.57 -66.12 22.85
CA VAL A 80 73.02 -65.31 21.72
C VAL A 80 71.66 -65.82 21.26
N ILE A 81 71.48 -67.14 21.14
CA ILE A 81 70.23 -67.72 20.63
C ILE A 81 69.04 -67.52 21.60
N PRO A 82 69.16 -67.73 22.93
CA PRO A 82 68.05 -67.50 23.86
C PRO A 82 67.54 -66.05 23.87
N PRO A 83 68.36 -65.00 24.07
CA PRO A 83 67.83 -63.63 24.09
C PRO A 83 67.29 -63.18 22.71
N LEU A 84 67.80 -63.72 21.60
CA LEU A 84 67.26 -63.42 20.28
C LEU A 84 65.91 -64.12 20.03
N LYS A 85 65.75 -65.35 20.54
CA LYS A 85 64.46 -66.05 20.59
C LYS A 85 63.46 -65.30 21.48
N ASP A 86 63.86 -64.91 22.68
CA ASP A 86 63.01 -64.19 23.64
C ASP A 86 62.61 -62.81 23.09
N SER A 87 63.52 -62.12 22.38
CA SER A 87 63.22 -60.87 21.69
C SER A 87 62.22 -61.06 20.54
N LEU A 88 62.39 -62.10 19.71
CA LEU A 88 61.43 -62.42 18.64
C LEU A 88 60.08 -62.88 19.18
N GLN A 89 60.06 -63.64 20.28
CA GLN A 89 58.83 -64.05 20.94
C GLN A 89 58.12 -62.84 21.55
N THR A 90 58.84 -61.97 22.27
CA THR A 90 58.31 -60.71 22.80
C THR A 90 57.77 -59.81 21.68
N PHE A 91 58.47 -59.71 20.55
CA PHE A 91 58.00 -58.93 19.39
C PHE A 91 56.76 -59.56 18.75
N SER A 92 56.68 -60.89 18.66
CA SER A 92 55.50 -61.61 18.17
C SER A 92 54.29 -61.44 19.09
N GLU A 93 54.50 -61.52 20.41
CA GLU A 93 53.48 -61.27 21.43
C GLU A 93 53.00 -59.81 21.41
N GLN A 94 53.91 -58.84 21.26
CA GLN A 94 53.57 -57.43 21.08
C GLN A 94 52.82 -57.18 19.76
N LEU A 95 53.25 -57.78 18.64
CA LEU A 95 52.57 -57.64 17.36
C LEU A 95 51.16 -58.27 17.40
N SER A 96 51.01 -59.41 18.08
CA SER A 96 49.72 -60.04 18.35
C SER A 96 48.83 -59.14 19.22
N ALA A 97 49.38 -58.57 20.31
CA ALA A 97 48.68 -57.63 21.17
C ALA A 97 48.21 -56.38 20.40
N PHE A 98 49.09 -55.74 19.62
CA PHE A 98 48.73 -54.59 18.79
C PHE A 98 47.75 -54.94 17.66
N THR A 99 47.83 -56.15 17.08
CA THR A 99 46.86 -56.60 16.07
C THR A 99 45.48 -56.84 16.68
N ASN A 100 45.43 -57.40 17.90
CA ASN A 100 44.20 -57.57 18.66
C ASN A 100 43.62 -56.22 19.12
N GLU A 101 44.46 -55.27 19.54
CA GLU A 101 44.05 -53.91 19.91
C GLU A 101 43.55 -53.13 18.69
N LEU A 102 44.23 -53.21 17.54
CA LEU A 102 43.78 -52.61 16.29
C LEU A 102 42.48 -53.26 15.79
N GLY A 103 42.33 -54.58 15.95
CA GLY A 103 41.09 -55.30 15.71
C GLY A 103 39.95 -54.81 16.62
N PHE A 104 40.22 -54.62 17.91
CA PHE A 104 39.27 -54.08 18.87
C PHE A 104 38.88 -52.63 18.54
N ILE A 105 39.84 -51.76 18.22
CA ILE A 105 39.60 -50.38 17.79
C ILE A 105 38.78 -50.34 16.50
N ARG A 106 39.11 -51.19 15.51
CA ARG A 106 38.36 -51.29 14.26
C ARG A 106 36.93 -51.76 14.49
N ASN A 107 36.73 -52.77 15.33
CA ASN A 107 35.40 -53.27 15.69
C ASN A 107 34.59 -52.20 16.43
N LYS A 108 35.18 -51.55 17.45
CA LYS A 108 34.56 -50.45 18.20
C LYS A 108 34.25 -49.23 17.33
N SER A 109 35.11 -48.91 16.36
CA SER A 109 34.84 -47.85 15.37
C SER A 109 33.72 -48.24 14.41
N SER A 110 33.58 -49.51 14.06
CA SER A 110 32.47 -50.01 13.23
C SER A 110 31.15 -50.01 14.01
N GLU A 111 31.19 -50.37 15.31
CA GLU A 111 30.05 -50.31 16.22
C GLU A 111 29.59 -48.87 16.46
N LEU A 112 30.52 -47.95 16.75
CA LEU A 112 30.21 -46.52 16.88
C LEU A 112 29.67 -45.92 15.58
N LYS A 113 30.16 -46.37 14.42
CA LYS A 113 29.60 -45.96 13.13
C LYS A 113 28.19 -46.49 12.93
N ALA A 114 27.93 -47.77 13.20
CA ALA A 114 26.59 -48.34 13.14
C ALA A 114 25.63 -47.61 14.10
N LEU A 115 26.05 -47.32 15.34
CA LEU A 115 25.29 -46.53 16.31
C LEU A 115 25.07 -45.08 15.87
N LEU A 116 26.03 -44.46 15.17
CA LEU A 116 25.87 -43.13 14.60
C LEU A 116 24.85 -43.14 13.45
N ASP A 117 24.94 -44.10 12.53
CA ASP A 117 24.02 -44.28 11.42
C ASP A 117 22.59 -44.55 11.95
N ASP A 118 22.44 -45.47 12.92
CA ASP A 118 21.18 -45.77 13.63
C ASP A 118 20.56 -44.55 14.33
N ASN A 119 21.38 -43.75 15.04
CA ASN A 119 20.91 -42.53 15.69
C ASN A 119 20.59 -41.45 14.67
N SER A 120 21.36 -41.33 13.58
CA SER A 120 21.08 -40.37 12.51
C SER A 120 19.74 -40.66 11.84
N GLN A 121 19.41 -41.94 11.62
CA GLN A 121 18.14 -42.34 11.03
C GLN A 121 16.96 -42.06 11.98
N LYS A 122 17.10 -42.37 13.28
CA LYS A 122 16.08 -42.02 14.30
C LYS A 122 15.92 -40.50 14.47
N LEU A 123 17.01 -39.74 14.38
CA LEU A 123 16.99 -38.27 14.44
C LEU A 123 16.44 -37.64 13.15
N ALA A 124 16.57 -38.29 11.99
CA ALA A 124 16.02 -37.79 10.72
C ALA A 124 14.49 -37.69 10.74
N ASP A 125 13.81 -38.60 11.44
CA ASP A 125 12.35 -38.56 11.63
C ASP A 125 11.93 -37.57 12.74
N ILE A 126 12.70 -37.49 13.83
CA ILE A 126 12.37 -36.67 15.00
C ILE A 126 12.71 -35.19 14.79
N SER A 127 13.83 -34.87 14.12
CA SER A 127 14.29 -33.49 13.88
C SER A 127 13.25 -32.59 13.19
N PRO A 128 12.63 -32.98 12.05
CA PRO A 128 11.58 -32.16 11.42
C PRO A 128 10.38 -31.99 12.37
N MET A 129 9.92 -33.07 13.02
CA MET A 129 8.79 -33.02 13.96
C MET A 129 9.05 -32.06 15.14
N VAL A 130 10.27 -32.02 15.67
CA VAL A 130 10.67 -31.09 16.75
C VAL A 130 10.75 -29.66 16.23
N ASN A 131 11.34 -29.42 15.05
CA ASN A 131 11.39 -28.08 14.44
C ASN A 131 10.00 -27.53 14.07
N ASP A 132 9.08 -28.40 13.67
CA ASP A 132 7.71 -28.07 13.33
C ASP A 132 6.86 -27.77 14.58
N LEU A 133 7.07 -28.49 15.69
CA LEU A 133 6.34 -28.26 16.94
C LEU A 133 6.94 -27.17 17.85
N ILE A 134 8.24 -26.88 17.77
CA ILE A 134 8.88 -25.93 18.69
C ILE A 134 8.42 -24.49 18.44
N ILE A 135 8.00 -23.82 19.51
CA ILE A 135 7.74 -22.38 19.56
C ILE A 135 8.87 -21.77 20.39
N PRO A 136 9.80 -21.00 19.77
CA PRO A 136 10.89 -20.36 20.49
C PRO A 136 10.38 -19.46 21.64
N PRO A 137 10.92 -19.58 22.87
CA PRO A 137 10.44 -18.79 24.01
C PRO A 137 10.68 -17.29 23.83
N LYS A 138 11.64 -16.89 22.98
CA LYS A 138 11.85 -15.48 22.58
C LYS A 138 10.64 -14.90 21.85
N ILE A 139 9.98 -15.68 20.99
CA ILE A 139 8.79 -15.24 20.26
C ILE A 139 7.61 -15.10 21.23
N VAL A 140 7.50 -16.00 22.21
CA VAL A 140 6.52 -15.88 23.32
C VAL A 140 6.76 -14.59 24.12
N ASP A 141 8.00 -14.31 24.51
CA ASP A 141 8.37 -13.09 25.25
C ASP A 141 8.11 -11.81 24.42
N GLU A 142 8.42 -11.81 23.12
CA GLU A 142 8.08 -10.71 22.21
C GLU A 142 6.57 -10.54 21.99
N ILE A 143 5.78 -11.61 22.02
CA ILE A 143 4.32 -11.53 21.97
C ILE A 143 3.76 -10.93 23.27
N VAL A 144 4.27 -11.34 24.44
CA VAL A 144 3.75 -10.93 25.75
C VAL A 144 4.27 -9.55 26.19
N HIS A 145 5.51 -9.20 25.87
CA HIS A 145 6.18 -7.97 26.33
C HIS A 145 6.62 -7.02 25.20
N GLY A 146 6.79 -7.52 23.97
CA GLY A 146 7.30 -6.74 22.83
C GLY A 146 6.39 -5.59 22.37
N LYS A 147 7.02 -4.59 21.73
CA LYS A 147 6.33 -3.44 21.12
C LYS A 147 5.72 -3.86 19.78
N ILE A 148 4.48 -3.42 19.53
CA ILE A 148 3.75 -3.72 18.29
C ILE A 148 4.34 -2.89 17.14
N ASN A 149 5.18 -3.56 16.35
CA ASN A 149 5.95 -3.08 15.20
C ASN A 149 5.80 -4.08 14.03
N SER A 150 6.50 -3.88 12.90
CA SER A 150 6.50 -4.84 11.77
C SER A 150 6.88 -6.26 12.22
N ASN A 151 7.96 -6.42 13.01
CA ASN A 151 8.37 -7.70 13.60
C ASN A 151 7.27 -8.40 14.42
N TRP A 152 6.32 -7.63 14.98
CA TRP A 152 5.19 -8.21 15.72
C TRP A 152 4.14 -8.80 14.78
N GLN A 153 4.03 -8.32 13.54
CA GLN A 153 3.26 -9.01 12.49
C GLN A 153 3.93 -10.33 12.11
N ASP A 154 5.25 -10.32 11.92
CA ASP A 154 6.03 -11.53 11.57
C ASP A 154 5.89 -12.61 12.66
N ASN A 155 5.82 -12.20 13.93
CA ASN A 155 5.50 -13.10 15.05
C ASN A 155 4.05 -13.61 15.02
N ILE A 156 3.07 -12.87 14.48
CA ILE A 156 1.70 -13.36 14.28
C ILE A 156 1.64 -14.36 13.12
N THR A 157 2.26 -14.06 11.97
CA THR A 157 2.28 -14.97 10.83
C THR A 157 2.98 -16.28 11.20
N PHE A 158 4.10 -16.22 11.93
CA PHE A 158 4.72 -17.41 12.51
C PHE A 158 3.78 -18.22 13.41
N ILE A 159 3.01 -17.58 14.30
CA ILE A 159 2.02 -18.28 15.14
C ILE A 159 0.87 -18.87 14.30
N LYS A 160 0.46 -18.21 13.21
CA LYS A 160 -0.56 -18.72 12.28
C LYS A 160 -0.05 -19.91 11.47
N ASP A 161 1.19 -19.88 10.99
CA ASP A 161 1.83 -21.00 10.30
C ASP A 161 1.95 -22.21 11.26
N LYS A 162 2.34 -21.96 12.52
CA LYS A 162 2.30 -22.98 13.58
C LYS A 162 0.87 -23.49 13.84
N GLN A 163 -0.17 -22.64 13.84
CA GLN A 163 -1.57 -23.09 13.93
C GLN A 163 -1.95 -24.05 12.81
N GLU A 164 -1.55 -23.76 11.57
CA GLU A 164 -1.83 -24.64 10.44
C GLU A 164 -1.08 -25.98 10.58
N ILE A 165 0.20 -25.94 10.95
CA ILE A 165 1.03 -27.13 11.20
C ILE A 165 0.41 -28.03 12.29
N TYR A 166 0.04 -27.46 13.44
CA TYR A 166 -0.64 -28.21 14.51
C TYR A 166 -1.99 -28.79 14.05
N SER A 167 -2.73 -28.06 13.21
CA SER A 167 -4.00 -28.54 12.63
C SER A 167 -3.79 -29.68 11.63
N ARG A 168 -2.72 -29.64 10.82
CA ARG A 168 -2.34 -30.73 9.90
C ARG A 168 -2.00 -32.00 10.67
N TYR A 169 -1.20 -31.92 11.74
CA TYR A 169 -0.90 -33.07 12.61
C TYR A 169 -2.15 -33.64 13.31
N LYS A 170 -3.06 -32.77 13.75
CA LYS A 170 -4.34 -33.18 14.35
C LYS A 170 -5.26 -33.90 13.34
N ASN A 171 -5.30 -33.42 12.09
CA ASN A 171 -6.13 -34.02 11.04
C ASN A 171 -5.57 -35.35 10.52
N GLN A 172 -4.23 -35.51 10.47
CA GLN A 172 -3.57 -36.77 10.09
C GLN A 172 -3.90 -37.94 11.04
N GLN A 173 -4.36 -37.68 12.27
CA GLN A 173 -4.82 -38.73 13.18
C GLN A 173 -6.18 -39.36 12.81
N ASN A 174 -7.06 -38.63 12.13
CA ASN A 174 -8.42 -39.11 11.84
C ASN A 174 -8.49 -40.11 10.66
N VAL A 175 -7.41 -40.23 9.87
CA VAL A 175 -7.30 -41.22 8.79
C VAL A 175 -6.66 -42.48 9.37
N GLN A 176 -7.46 -43.55 9.54
CA GLN A 176 -7.25 -44.67 10.47
C GLN A 176 -6.02 -45.61 10.26
N ASN A 177 -4.95 -45.20 9.57
CA ASN A 177 -3.80 -46.08 9.28
C ASN A 177 -2.42 -45.42 9.45
N SER A 178 -2.07 -44.98 10.67
CA SER A 178 -0.66 -44.81 11.03
C SER A 178 -0.37 -45.02 12.52
N LYS A 179 0.28 -46.15 12.85
CA LYS A 179 0.98 -46.38 14.14
C LYS A 179 2.32 -45.62 14.22
N LEU A 180 2.53 -44.61 13.37
CA LEU A 180 3.84 -44.00 13.07
C LEU A 180 4.03 -42.57 13.62
N LEU A 181 2.98 -41.93 14.14
CA LEU A 181 3.07 -40.60 14.77
C LEU A 181 2.45 -40.64 16.16
N MET A 182 3.18 -41.18 17.14
CA MET A 182 2.81 -41.04 18.55
C MET A 182 3.02 -39.57 18.93
N LEU A 183 1.91 -38.84 19.08
CA LEU A 183 1.93 -37.46 19.55
C LEU A 183 2.68 -37.37 20.89
N PRO A 184 3.61 -36.41 21.06
CA PRO A 184 4.21 -36.13 22.36
C PRO A 184 3.12 -35.87 23.40
N LYS A 185 3.30 -36.33 24.64
CA LYS A 185 2.37 -36.02 25.75
C LYS A 185 2.17 -34.51 25.90
N ASP A 186 3.21 -33.74 25.56
CA ASP A 186 3.23 -32.29 25.61
C ASP A 186 2.48 -31.61 24.46
N PHE A 187 2.03 -32.35 23.42
CA PHE A 187 1.26 -31.76 22.31
C PHE A 187 -0.02 -31.07 22.80
N GLN A 188 -0.68 -31.63 23.82
CA GLN A 188 -1.87 -31.02 24.41
C GLN A 188 -1.54 -29.77 25.24
N LEU A 189 -0.38 -29.75 25.92
CA LEU A 189 0.11 -28.56 26.61
C LEU A 189 0.53 -27.46 25.61
N LEU A 190 1.18 -27.84 24.52
CA LEU A 190 1.56 -26.94 23.43
C LEU A 190 0.34 -26.36 22.71
N SER A 191 -0.70 -27.16 22.47
CA SER A 191 -2.00 -26.67 21.96
C SER A 191 -2.63 -25.66 22.93
N ASN A 192 -2.64 -25.95 24.22
CA ASN A 192 -3.17 -25.01 25.23
C ASN A 192 -2.32 -23.71 25.30
N ILE A 193 -1.00 -23.80 25.21
CA ILE A 193 -0.10 -22.64 25.14
C ILE A 193 -0.41 -21.83 23.88
N LEU A 194 -0.66 -22.48 22.75
CA LEU A 194 -1.03 -21.82 21.50
C LEU A 194 -2.38 -21.07 21.64
N ASP A 195 -3.39 -21.69 22.25
CA ASP A 195 -4.70 -21.05 22.49
C ASP A 195 -4.60 -19.86 23.47
N VAL A 196 -3.72 -19.96 24.47
CA VAL A 196 -3.38 -18.84 25.37
C VAL A 196 -2.65 -17.73 24.61
N LEU A 197 -1.66 -18.05 23.76
CA LEU A 197 -0.96 -17.08 22.92
C LEU A 197 -1.93 -16.37 21.96
N LYS A 198 -2.82 -17.09 21.29
CA LYS A 198 -3.91 -16.53 20.47
C LYS A 198 -4.75 -15.55 21.27
N SER A 199 -5.14 -15.91 22.49
CA SER A 199 -5.95 -15.05 23.37
C SER A 199 -5.19 -13.77 23.77
N ILE A 200 -3.90 -13.87 24.10
CA ILE A 200 -3.04 -12.72 24.43
C ILE A 200 -2.83 -11.81 23.20
N ILE A 201 -2.58 -12.38 22.02
CA ILE A 201 -2.44 -11.65 20.76
C ILE A 201 -3.71 -10.86 20.48
N LEU A 202 -4.90 -11.47 20.61
CA LEU A 202 -6.19 -10.80 20.42
C LEU A 202 -6.41 -9.66 21.41
N GLU A 203 -6.11 -9.87 22.71
CA GLU A 203 -6.29 -8.84 23.73
C GLU A 203 -5.34 -7.65 23.50
N ARG A 204 -4.06 -7.90 23.21
CA ARG A 204 -3.06 -6.86 22.90
C ARG A 204 -3.42 -6.11 21.61
N SER A 205 -3.84 -6.83 20.57
CA SER A 205 -4.28 -6.25 19.30
C SER A 205 -5.47 -5.31 19.49
N LYS A 206 -6.50 -5.76 20.23
CA LYS A 206 -7.66 -4.94 20.62
C LYS A 206 -7.21 -3.69 21.38
N LYS A 207 -6.39 -3.85 22.43
CA LYS A 207 -5.88 -2.74 23.25
C LYS A 207 -5.11 -1.72 22.39
N PHE A 208 -4.26 -2.17 21.47
CA PHE A 208 -3.50 -1.32 20.56
C PHE A 208 -4.40 -0.52 19.62
N ILE A 209 -5.28 -1.18 18.85
CA ILE A 209 -6.17 -0.49 17.90
C ILE A 209 -7.07 0.49 18.67
N VAL A 210 -7.65 0.09 19.81
CA VAL A 210 -8.47 0.98 20.65
C VAL A 210 -7.65 2.17 21.19
N SER A 211 -6.38 1.99 21.57
CA SER A 211 -5.52 3.10 21.97
C SER A 211 -5.24 4.10 20.83
N ARG A 212 -5.07 3.61 19.60
CA ARG A 212 -4.88 4.45 18.41
C ARG A 212 -6.16 5.19 18.03
N ILE A 213 -7.32 4.54 18.15
CA ILE A 213 -8.64 5.16 17.96
C ILE A 213 -8.87 6.25 19.03
N LYS A 214 -8.54 6.00 20.29
CA LYS A 214 -8.61 7.01 21.36
C LYS A 214 -7.67 8.19 21.12
N LEU A 215 -6.53 7.97 20.45
CA LEU A 215 -5.60 9.05 20.09
C LEU A 215 -6.22 10.08 19.12
N LEU A 216 -7.17 9.67 18.25
CA LEU A 216 -7.92 10.58 17.36
C LEU A 216 -8.79 11.59 18.12
N ARG A 217 -9.18 11.28 19.37
CA ARG A 217 -9.93 12.18 20.27
C ARG A 217 -9.05 12.93 21.26
N SER A 218 -7.74 12.76 21.21
CA SER A 218 -6.82 13.42 22.12
C SER A 218 -6.60 14.88 21.70
N SER A 219 -6.42 15.76 22.68
CA SER A 219 -5.89 17.12 22.48
C SER A 219 -4.42 17.10 22.90
N PRO A 220 -3.45 17.61 22.10
CA PRO A 220 -3.59 18.43 20.89
C PRO A 220 -4.07 17.65 19.65
N PRO A 221 -4.60 18.35 18.62
CA PRO A 221 -5.08 17.74 17.39
C PRO A 221 -3.94 17.04 16.62
N ILE A 222 -4.09 15.74 16.37
CA ILE A 222 -3.18 14.94 15.54
C ILE A 222 -3.90 14.60 14.24
N SER A 223 -3.26 14.87 13.10
CA SER A 223 -3.80 14.55 11.77
C SER A 223 -4.17 13.07 11.67
N SER A 224 -5.42 12.77 11.30
CA SER A 224 -5.96 11.41 11.07
C SER A 224 -5.00 10.54 10.24
N GLN A 225 -4.49 11.08 9.13
CA GLN A 225 -3.52 10.44 8.24
C GLN A 225 -2.28 9.88 8.95
N ARG A 226 -1.77 10.53 10.01
CA ARG A 226 -0.60 10.05 10.77
C ARG A 226 -0.94 8.79 11.57
N ILE A 227 -2.14 8.73 12.14
CA ILE A 227 -2.64 7.57 12.90
C ILE A 227 -3.02 6.44 11.95
N GLN A 228 -3.65 6.76 10.82
CA GLN A 228 -3.93 5.83 9.73
C GLN A 228 -2.64 5.18 9.18
N LYS A 229 -1.57 5.96 8.95
CA LYS A 229 -0.27 5.42 8.52
C LYS A 229 0.33 4.44 9.56
N GLN A 230 0.14 4.70 10.86
CA GLN A 230 0.56 3.78 11.93
C GLN A 230 -0.32 2.51 12.00
N LEU A 231 -1.59 2.58 11.64
CA LEU A 231 -2.47 1.41 11.56
C LEU A 231 -2.19 0.59 10.28
N LEU A 232 -1.87 1.23 9.15
CA LEU A 232 -1.47 0.56 7.90
C LEU A 232 -0.16 -0.23 8.04
N GLN A 233 0.78 0.25 8.87
CA GLN A 233 1.98 -0.51 9.30
C GLN A 233 1.65 -1.76 10.13
N VAL A 234 0.38 -2.01 10.42
CA VAL A 234 -0.12 -2.99 11.39
C VAL A 234 -1.30 -3.79 10.79
N ASN A 235 -1.43 -3.81 9.45
CA ASN A 235 -2.57 -4.37 8.72
C ASN A 235 -2.88 -5.86 9.04
N GLU A 236 -1.85 -6.71 9.09
CA GLU A 236 -2.04 -8.16 9.31
C GLU A 236 -2.68 -8.49 10.67
N ILE A 237 -2.60 -7.58 11.66
CA ILE A 237 -3.35 -7.72 12.91
C ILE A 237 -4.86 -7.82 12.65
N PHE A 238 -5.41 -6.96 11.78
CA PHE A 238 -6.86 -6.90 11.60
C PHE A 238 -7.38 -8.17 10.93
N LYS A 239 -6.64 -8.71 9.95
CA LYS A 239 -6.93 -10.02 9.35
C LYS A 239 -6.91 -11.14 10.39
N PHE A 240 -5.91 -11.16 11.28
CA PHE A 240 -5.86 -12.14 12.37
C PHE A 240 -7.03 -12.00 13.35
N ILE A 241 -7.55 -10.79 13.60
CA ILE A 241 -8.77 -10.61 14.40
C ILE A 241 -10.00 -11.17 13.67
N ILE A 242 -10.15 -10.93 12.35
CA ILE A 242 -11.27 -11.46 11.55
C ILE A 242 -11.32 -12.99 11.63
N GLU A 243 -10.19 -13.67 11.37
CA GLU A 243 -10.10 -15.14 11.33
C GLU A 243 -10.42 -15.81 12.68
N ASN A 244 -10.14 -15.11 13.79
CA ASN A 244 -10.30 -15.67 15.12
C ASN A 244 -11.59 -15.23 15.84
N ASN A 245 -12.07 -14.00 15.60
CA ASN A 245 -13.20 -13.37 16.30
C ASN A 245 -13.87 -12.30 15.41
N TYR A 246 -14.68 -12.75 14.44
CA TYR A 246 -15.42 -11.87 13.51
C TYR A 246 -16.24 -10.75 14.18
N SER A 247 -16.96 -11.07 15.26
CA SER A 247 -17.76 -10.09 16.03
C SER A 247 -16.90 -8.93 16.57
N LEU A 248 -15.71 -9.24 17.09
CA LEU A 248 -14.78 -8.22 17.60
C LEU A 248 -14.23 -7.33 16.49
N ALA A 249 -13.99 -7.87 15.28
CA ALA A 249 -13.58 -7.09 14.13
C ALA A 249 -14.64 -6.05 13.76
N LEU A 250 -15.92 -6.44 13.75
CA LEU A 250 -17.05 -5.54 13.51
C LEU A 250 -17.19 -4.45 14.59
N GLU A 251 -17.09 -4.81 15.88
CA GLU A 251 -17.10 -3.82 16.97
C GLU A 251 -16.01 -2.76 16.81
N ILE A 252 -14.78 -3.19 16.46
CA ILE A 252 -13.64 -2.29 16.27
C ILE A 252 -13.87 -1.38 15.05
N ARG A 253 -14.35 -1.93 13.92
CA ARG A 253 -14.70 -1.14 12.72
C ARG A 253 -15.77 -0.09 13.03
N GLN A 254 -16.80 -0.47 13.80
CA GLN A 254 -17.88 0.43 14.18
C GLN A 254 -17.43 1.52 15.16
N ALA A 255 -16.57 1.17 16.13
CA ALA A 255 -15.99 2.13 17.08
C ALA A 255 -15.03 3.12 16.40
N TYR A 256 -14.32 2.67 15.35
CA TYR A 256 -13.55 3.53 14.47
C TYR A 256 -14.46 4.50 13.71
N ALA A 257 -15.49 4.00 13.04
CA ALA A 257 -16.42 4.82 12.26
C ALA A 257 -17.12 5.89 13.11
N TYR A 258 -17.63 5.55 14.30
CA TYR A 258 -18.20 6.56 15.22
C TYR A 258 -17.16 7.58 15.72
N THR A 259 -15.88 7.21 15.79
CA THR A 259 -14.81 8.13 16.18
C THR A 259 -14.42 9.07 15.04
N MET A 260 -14.35 8.56 13.79
CA MET A 260 -14.12 9.41 12.62
C MET A 260 -15.32 10.30 12.29
N ARG A 261 -16.56 9.82 12.48
CA ARG A 261 -17.79 10.63 12.38
C ARG A 261 -17.74 11.85 13.31
N TRP A 262 -17.26 11.66 14.54
CA TRP A 262 -17.06 12.78 15.48
C TRP A 262 -15.88 13.67 15.05
N TYR A 263 -14.73 13.07 14.69
CA TYR A 263 -13.54 13.80 14.24
C TYR A 263 -13.89 14.74 13.08
N TYR A 264 -14.38 14.22 11.96
CA TYR A 264 -14.67 15.03 10.78
C TYR A 264 -15.74 16.09 11.06
N LYS A 265 -16.80 15.76 11.80
CA LYS A 265 -17.81 16.75 12.21
C LYS A 265 -17.21 17.94 12.98
N GLU A 266 -16.32 17.70 13.94
CA GLU A 266 -15.73 18.77 14.75
C GLU A 266 -14.67 19.58 13.98
N TYR A 267 -13.79 18.93 13.23
CA TYR A 267 -12.76 19.64 12.45
C TYR A 267 -13.35 20.41 11.28
N PHE A 268 -14.26 19.83 10.50
CA PHE A 268 -14.99 20.57 9.46
C PHE A 268 -15.94 21.61 10.06
N GLY A 269 -16.54 21.37 11.22
CA GLY A 269 -17.35 22.38 11.92
C GLY A 269 -16.53 23.63 12.30
N ARG A 270 -15.28 23.46 12.74
CA ARG A 270 -14.33 24.56 12.96
C ARG A 270 -13.92 25.22 11.65
N TYR A 271 -13.58 24.44 10.63
CA TYR A 271 -13.16 24.95 9.33
C TYR A 271 -14.26 25.77 8.63
N ILE A 272 -15.50 25.27 8.63
CA ILE A 272 -16.69 25.98 8.16
C ILE A 272 -16.84 27.31 8.92
N ARG A 273 -16.62 27.32 10.24
CA ARG A 273 -16.64 28.58 11.02
C ARG A 273 -15.55 29.55 10.57
N SER A 274 -14.31 29.08 10.36
CA SER A 274 -13.22 29.90 9.81
C SER A 274 -13.57 30.47 8.42
N LEU A 275 -14.21 29.67 7.55
CA LEU A 275 -14.68 30.11 6.24
C LEU A 275 -15.86 31.10 6.32
N THR A 276 -16.74 31.02 7.32
CA THR A 276 -17.80 32.04 7.54
C THR A 276 -17.28 33.37 8.07
N ILE A 277 -16.05 33.40 8.63
CA ILE A 277 -15.39 34.64 9.11
C ILE A 277 -14.70 35.36 7.95
N LEU A 278 -14.36 34.65 6.87
CA LEU A 278 -13.67 35.18 5.70
C LEU A 278 -14.52 36.26 5.01
N GLN A 279 -13.94 37.43 4.77
CA GLN A 279 -14.66 38.57 4.20
C GLN A 279 -14.79 38.43 2.68
N PHE A 280 -16.00 38.09 2.21
CA PHE A 280 -16.34 38.09 0.79
C PHE A 280 -16.73 39.48 0.29
N LYS A 281 -16.35 39.82 -0.94
CA LYS A 281 -16.85 41.01 -1.65
C LYS A 281 -18.38 40.96 -1.76
N GLN A 282 -19.07 41.89 -1.11
CA GLN A 282 -20.54 41.96 -1.14
C GLN A 282 -21.01 42.43 -2.52
N ILE A 283 -21.91 41.66 -3.13
CA ILE A 283 -22.51 41.95 -4.43
C ILE A 283 -24.01 42.09 -4.20
N ASP A 284 -24.42 43.35 -4.01
CA ASP A 284 -25.78 43.75 -3.70
C ASP A 284 -26.66 43.85 -4.96
N ASN A 285 -27.94 44.12 -4.75
CA ASN A 285 -28.93 44.47 -5.78
C ASN A 285 -28.53 45.65 -6.70
N GLN A 286 -27.42 46.35 -6.41
CA GLN A 286 -26.88 47.42 -7.26
C GLN A 286 -26.23 46.90 -8.55
N TYR A 287 -25.66 45.68 -8.56
CA TYR A 287 -24.90 45.12 -9.70
C TYR A 287 -25.78 44.58 -10.85
N SER A 288 -27.01 45.09 -11.00
CA SER A 288 -27.91 44.70 -12.09
C SER A 288 -27.61 45.47 -13.39
N LEU A 289 -27.87 44.85 -14.54
CA LEU A 289 -27.76 45.51 -15.84
C LEU A 289 -28.72 46.70 -15.97
N GLY A 290 -29.90 46.63 -15.32
CA GLY A 290 -30.88 47.71 -15.33
C GLY A 290 -30.40 48.98 -14.60
N ASN A 291 -29.64 48.83 -13.52
CA ASN A 291 -29.15 49.96 -12.72
C ASN A 291 -28.08 50.78 -13.44
N VAL A 292 -27.36 50.22 -14.41
CA VAL A 292 -26.39 50.95 -15.25
C VAL A 292 -27.04 52.18 -15.90
N LEU A 293 -28.26 52.01 -16.42
CA LEU A 293 -29.03 53.10 -17.05
C LEU A 293 -29.56 54.11 -16.03
N ILE A 294 -30.00 53.63 -14.87
CA ILE A 294 -30.46 54.49 -13.77
C ILE A 294 -29.30 55.36 -13.25
N ASN A 295 -28.10 54.80 -13.11
CA ASN A 295 -26.90 55.56 -12.74
C ASN A 295 -26.48 56.56 -13.83
N SER A 296 -26.59 56.18 -15.11
CA SER A 296 -26.24 57.07 -16.22
C SER A 296 -27.19 58.28 -16.31
N THR A 297 -28.51 58.07 -16.21
CA THR A 297 -29.50 59.17 -16.19
C THR A 297 -29.31 60.13 -15.01
N ASN A 298 -28.91 59.62 -13.83
CA ASN A 298 -28.71 60.43 -12.63
C ASN A 298 -27.47 61.33 -12.69
N LYS A 299 -26.50 61.11 -13.59
CA LYS A 299 -25.37 62.04 -13.79
C LYS A 299 -25.82 63.41 -14.31
N ASN A 300 -26.93 63.47 -15.04
CA ASN A 300 -27.43 64.70 -15.67
C ASN A 300 -28.42 65.48 -14.78
N ASN A 301 -28.90 64.89 -13.67
CA ASN A 301 -29.84 65.51 -12.74
C ASN A 301 -29.19 65.70 -11.36
N SER A 302 -28.86 66.95 -11.01
CA SER A 302 -28.22 67.33 -9.74
C SER A 302 -29.06 67.08 -8.47
N SER A 303 -30.28 66.57 -8.60
CA SER A 303 -31.21 66.29 -7.50
C SER A 303 -30.95 64.97 -6.76
N SER A 304 -30.16 64.04 -7.31
CA SER A 304 -29.90 62.73 -6.68
C SER A 304 -29.13 62.82 -5.35
N LEU A 305 -28.29 63.85 -5.19
CA LEU A 305 -27.62 64.15 -3.91
C LEU A 305 -28.63 64.41 -2.77
N PHE A 306 -29.86 64.80 -3.10
CA PHE A 306 -30.92 65.13 -2.13
C PHE A 306 -31.80 63.93 -1.71
N THR A 307 -31.53 62.72 -2.22
CA THR A 307 -32.19 61.48 -1.75
C THR A 307 -31.24 60.62 -0.89
N SER A 308 -29.93 60.62 -1.22
CA SER A 308 -28.91 59.87 -0.46
C SER A 308 -28.81 60.26 1.03
N TYR A 309 -29.12 61.51 1.41
CA TYR A 309 -29.06 61.94 2.81
C TYR A 309 -30.32 61.62 3.64
N LEU A 310 -31.43 61.23 3.01
CA LEU A 310 -32.71 60.95 3.69
C LEU A 310 -32.90 59.46 4.04
N SER A 311 -32.12 58.56 3.44
CA SER A 311 -32.08 57.16 3.85
C SER A 311 -31.03 56.93 4.95
N THR A 312 -31.46 56.58 6.16
CA THR A 312 -30.61 56.31 7.34
C THR A 312 -29.84 54.97 7.24
N GLY A 313 -29.30 54.67 6.07
CA GLY A 313 -28.39 53.56 5.81
C GLY A 313 -27.38 54.02 4.77
N TYR A 314 -26.08 53.81 5.03
CA TYR A 314 -24.99 54.16 4.11
C TYR A 314 -25.08 53.31 2.84
N ILE A 315 -25.82 53.82 1.85
CA ILE A 315 -25.84 53.27 0.49
C ILE A 315 -24.78 54.03 -0.31
N SER A 316 -23.56 53.53 -0.35
CA SER A 316 -22.58 53.98 -1.33
C SER A 316 -23.09 53.60 -2.72
N THR A 317 -23.22 54.58 -3.61
CA THR A 317 -23.50 54.33 -5.04
C THR A 317 -22.30 53.61 -5.64
N VAL A 318 -22.47 52.38 -6.10
CA VAL A 318 -21.41 51.63 -6.79
C VAL A 318 -21.11 52.27 -8.14
N ASP A 319 -19.84 52.59 -8.38
CA ASP A 319 -19.38 53.17 -9.65
C ASP A 319 -19.55 52.19 -10.83
N ASN A 320 -19.90 52.71 -12.00
CA ASN A 320 -20.05 51.92 -13.23
C ASN A 320 -18.77 51.12 -13.58
N GLU A 321 -17.56 51.60 -13.21
CA GLU A 321 -16.31 50.85 -13.44
C GLU A 321 -16.19 49.63 -12.52
N ALA A 322 -16.72 49.67 -11.29
CA ALA A 322 -16.75 48.52 -10.38
C ALA A 322 -17.75 47.44 -10.85
N ILE A 323 -18.85 47.85 -11.48
CA ILE A 323 -19.79 46.93 -12.15
C ILE A 323 -19.10 46.26 -13.36
N LYS A 324 -18.33 47.03 -14.12
CA LYS A 324 -17.60 46.55 -15.30
C LYS A 324 -16.48 45.57 -14.92
N GLU A 325 -15.72 45.84 -13.85
CA GLU A 325 -14.75 44.89 -13.31
C GLU A 325 -15.43 43.61 -12.79
N TYR A 326 -16.58 43.73 -12.12
CA TYR A 326 -17.34 42.56 -11.67
C TYR A 326 -17.80 41.66 -12.84
N PHE A 327 -18.20 42.25 -13.98
CA PHE A 327 -18.55 41.50 -15.18
C PHE A 327 -17.33 40.93 -15.94
N GLN A 328 -16.08 41.25 -15.58
CA GLN A 328 -14.88 40.69 -16.20
C GLN A 328 -14.44 39.40 -15.49
N ILE A 329 -14.99 38.26 -15.93
CA ILE A 329 -14.77 36.97 -15.25
C ILE A 329 -13.33 36.44 -15.31
N LYS A 330 -12.53 36.89 -16.29
CA LYS A 330 -11.20 36.31 -16.61
C LYS A 330 -10.23 36.27 -15.42
N LYS A 331 -10.30 37.23 -14.48
CA LYS A 331 -9.52 37.22 -13.23
C LYS A 331 -10.05 36.22 -12.18
N ARG A 332 -11.37 36.02 -12.11
CA ARG A 332 -12.01 35.06 -11.18
C ARG A 332 -11.84 33.63 -11.66
N LEU A 333 -11.87 33.44 -12.98
CA LEU A 333 -11.74 32.15 -13.63
C LEU A 333 -10.37 31.48 -13.42
N SER A 334 -9.33 32.23 -13.03
CA SER A 334 -8.06 31.62 -12.62
C SER A 334 -8.21 30.66 -11.43
N ILE A 335 -9.30 30.75 -10.65
CA ILE A 335 -9.58 29.79 -9.57
C ILE A 335 -9.96 28.40 -10.09
N LEU A 336 -10.50 28.30 -11.32
CA LEU A 336 -10.79 27.05 -12.01
C LEU A 336 -9.52 26.49 -12.66
N THR A 337 -8.68 27.34 -13.25
CA THR A 337 -7.46 26.92 -13.96
C THR A 337 -6.20 26.79 -13.09
N GLN A 338 -6.28 27.13 -11.80
CA GLN A 338 -5.18 26.90 -10.85
C GLN A 338 -5.10 25.41 -10.48
N GLU A 339 -4.16 24.71 -11.11
CA GLU A 339 -3.75 23.32 -10.81
C GLU A 339 -3.26 23.13 -9.36
N ASP A 340 -2.90 24.22 -8.67
CA ASP A 340 -2.58 24.24 -7.25
C ASP A 340 -3.83 23.95 -6.39
N ASN A 341 -4.18 22.66 -6.30
CA ASN A 341 -5.23 22.10 -5.44
C ASN A 341 -4.88 22.19 -3.93
N THR A 342 -4.13 23.20 -3.49
CA THR A 342 -3.81 23.42 -2.07
C THR A 342 -4.97 24.07 -1.34
N VAL A 343 -5.73 23.27 -0.60
CA VAL A 343 -6.78 23.72 0.32
C VAL A 343 -6.26 24.81 1.27
N MET A 344 -6.96 25.94 1.32
CA MET A 344 -6.69 27.03 2.25
C MET A 344 -6.77 26.56 3.71
N VAL A 345 -5.67 26.69 4.44
CA VAL A 345 -5.60 26.34 5.87
C VAL A 345 -6.48 27.29 6.69
N SER A 346 -7.20 26.78 7.70
CA SER A 346 -8.12 27.56 8.55
C SER A 346 -7.50 28.83 9.16
N GLN A 347 -6.24 28.77 9.57
CA GLN A 347 -5.49 29.91 10.11
C GLN A 347 -5.22 31.00 9.06
N ILE A 348 -5.12 30.63 7.78
CA ILE A 348 -4.96 31.59 6.68
C ILE A 348 -6.34 32.18 6.34
N ALA A 349 -7.40 31.37 6.38
CA ALA A 349 -8.78 31.83 6.20
C ALA A 349 -9.20 32.89 7.22
N GLU A 350 -8.79 32.75 8.49
CA GLU A 350 -9.09 33.71 9.56
C GLU A 350 -8.28 35.02 9.49
N ASN A 351 -7.10 35.01 8.86
CA ASN A 351 -6.20 36.17 8.81
C ASN A 351 -6.19 36.92 7.45
N ASN A 352 -6.73 36.32 6.38
CA ASN A 352 -6.83 36.95 5.07
C ASN A 352 -7.94 38.02 5.03
N ASN A 353 -7.62 39.20 5.54
CA ASN A 353 -8.49 40.39 5.50
C ASN A 353 -8.52 41.10 4.12
N SER A 354 -7.93 40.52 3.08
CA SER A 354 -8.02 41.04 1.71
C SER A 354 -9.43 40.83 1.16
N ARG A 355 -10.11 41.92 0.80
CA ARG A 355 -11.49 41.93 0.27
C ARG A 355 -11.62 41.40 -1.17
N ASP A 356 -10.54 40.84 -1.71
CA ASP A 356 -10.45 40.33 -3.08
C ASP A 356 -10.99 38.89 -3.20
N ASN A 357 -11.34 38.26 -2.07
CA ASN A 357 -11.93 36.93 -2.06
C ASN A 357 -13.41 36.96 -2.45
N PHE A 358 -13.79 36.14 -3.41
CA PHE A 358 -15.16 35.92 -3.85
C PHE A 358 -15.75 34.65 -3.22
N ILE A 359 -17.08 34.50 -3.30
CA ILE A 359 -17.83 33.42 -2.62
C ILE A 359 -17.42 32.01 -3.10
N GLU A 360 -17.06 31.86 -4.37
CA GLU A 360 -16.55 30.61 -4.94
C GLU A 360 -15.25 30.14 -4.29
N THR A 361 -14.42 31.05 -3.74
CA THR A 361 -13.18 30.67 -3.05
C THR A 361 -13.47 29.87 -1.79
N GLY A 362 -14.50 30.25 -1.03
CA GLY A 362 -14.94 29.49 0.14
C GLY A 362 -15.55 28.14 -0.26
N PHE A 363 -16.30 28.11 -1.37
CA PHE A 363 -16.93 26.89 -1.87
C PHE A 363 -15.91 25.87 -2.44
N LYS A 364 -14.93 26.30 -3.25
CA LYS A 364 -13.84 25.45 -3.74
C LYS A 364 -13.09 24.82 -2.58
N ASN A 365 -12.61 25.65 -1.65
CA ASN A 365 -11.79 25.21 -0.53
C ASN A 365 -12.52 24.25 0.41
N LEU A 366 -13.82 24.42 0.64
CA LEU A 366 -14.61 23.47 1.44
C LEU A 366 -14.77 22.11 0.74
N ASN A 367 -15.25 22.11 -0.51
CA ASN A 367 -15.58 20.87 -1.20
C ASN A 367 -14.35 20.06 -1.62
N LEU A 368 -13.26 20.72 -2.03
CA LEU A 368 -11.97 20.08 -2.29
C LEU A 368 -11.40 19.44 -1.01
N ALA A 369 -11.47 20.13 0.14
CA ALA A 369 -11.05 19.57 1.41
C ALA A 369 -11.86 18.32 1.81
N ILE A 370 -13.17 18.32 1.55
CA ILE A 370 -14.02 17.15 1.76
C ILE A 370 -13.59 16.01 0.83
N LEU A 371 -13.46 16.26 -0.48
CA LEU A 371 -13.04 15.25 -1.47
C LEU A 371 -11.70 14.59 -1.10
N ASP A 372 -10.68 15.36 -0.73
CA ASP A 372 -9.36 14.83 -0.37
C ASP A 372 -9.38 14.01 0.94
N ASN A 373 -10.15 14.47 1.95
CA ASN A 373 -10.29 13.72 3.20
C ASN A 373 -11.12 12.44 3.00
N CYS A 374 -12.18 12.47 2.19
CA CYS A 374 -12.91 11.26 1.77
C CYS A 374 -12.00 10.31 0.98
N THR A 375 -11.14 10.83 0.09
CA THR A 375 -10.17 10.03 -0.68
C THR A 375 -9.17 9.32 0.23
N ALA A 376 -8.64 10.02 1.24
CA ALA A 376 -7.74 9.43 2.23
C ALA A 376 -8.44 8.37 3.09
N GLU A 377 -9.66 8.64 3.55
CA GLU A 377 -10.45 7.73 4.39
C GLU A 377 -10.90 6.47 3.63
N TYR A 378 -11.32 6.61 2.37
CA TYR A 378 -11.66 5.49 1.49
C TYR A 378 -10.45 4.58 1.28
N ASN A 379 -9.30 5.16 0.93
CA ASN A 379 -8.05 4.42 0.74
C ASN A 379 -7.57 3.72 2.02
N PHE A 380 -7.75 4.34 3.19
CA PHE A 380 -7.44 3.72 4.46
C PHE A 380 -8.40 2.57 4.79
N THR A 381 -9.70 2.82 4.73
CA THR A 381 -10.75 1.84 5.06
C THR A 381 -10.65 0.61 4.16
N ARG A 382 -10.47 0.81 2.85
CA ARG A 382 -10.26 -0.27 1.87
C ARG A 382 -8.98 -1.08 2.14
N LYS A 383 -7.93 -0.49 2.71
CA LYS A 383 -6.66 -1.19 2.97
C LYS A 383 -6.61 -1.90 4.33
N PHE A 384 -7.25 -1.34 5.36
CA PHE A 384 -7.15 -1.81 6.74
C PHE A 384 -8.40 -2.53 7.27
N PHE A 385 -9.60 -2.11 6.84
CA PHE A 385 -10.89 -2.64 7.30
C PHE A 385 -11.58 -3.55 6.27
N GLN A 386 -10.83 -4.12 5.33
CA GLN A 386 -11.35 -5.06 4.34
C GLN A 386 -11.72 -6.39 5.02
N ILE A 387 -13.03 -6.59 5.23
CA ILE A 387 -13.61 -7.82 5.80
C ILE A 387 -14.07 -8.75 4.67
N SER A 388 -14.67 -8.18 3.63
CA SER A 388 -15.11 -8.83 2.39
C SER A 388 -14.60 -8.02 1.19
N ASN A 389 -14.73 -8.56 -0.02
CA ASN A 389 -14.46 -7.80 -1.26
C ASN A 389 -15.63 -6.90 -1.68
N ASN A 390 -16.65 -6.71 -0.83
CA ASN A 390 -17.84 -5.93 -1.14
C ASN A 390 -17.52 -4.43 -0.99
N THR A 391 -17.42 -3.72 -2.10
CA THR A 391 -17.21 -2.26 -2.13
C THR A 391 -18.34 -1.50 -1.42
N GLU A 392 -19.56 -2.03 -1.47
CA GLU A 392 -20.77 -1.45 -0.86
C GLU A 392 -20.67 -1.31 0.66
N GLU A 393 -20.09 -2.30 1.36
CA GLU A 393 -19.92 -2.25 2.82
C GLU A 393 -18.93 -1.16 3.27
N ILE A 394 -17.98 -0.80 2.39
CA ILE A 394 -17.02 0.28 2.59
C ILE A 394 -17.69 1.62 2.30
N ASN A 395 -18.47 1.70 1.23
CA ASN A 395 -19.23 2.90 0.86
C ASN A 395 -20.22 3.30 1.96
N GLY A 396 -21.03 2.35 2.46
CA GLY A 396 -21.96 2.63 3.57
C GLY A 396 -21.27 3.00 4.89
N LEU A 397 -20.05 2.49 5.15
CA LEU A 397 -19.26 2.94 6.30
C LEU A 397 -18.76 4.38 6.12
N LEU A 398 -18.32 4.73 4.91
CA LEU A 398 -17.83 6.07 4.58
C LEU A 398 -18.98 7.10 4.60
N GLU A 399 -20.15 6.73 4.09
CA GLU A 399 -21.39 7.49 4.23
C GLU A 399 -21.73 7.71 5.70
N GLN A 400 -21.72 6.68 6.55
CA GLN A 400 -21.97 6.83 8.00
C GLN A 400 -20.96 7.77 8.69
N ILE A 401 -19.71 7.84 8.20
CA ILE A 401 -18.67 8.74 8.72
C ILE A 401 -18.93 10.19 8.29
N PHE A 402 -19.21 10.42 7.00
CA PHE A 402 -19.28 11.78 6.43
C PHE A 402 -20.69 12.39 6.38
N GLU A 403 -21.78 11.64 6.55
CA GLU A 403 -23.17 12.14 6.66
C GLU A 403 -23.31 13.47 7.47
N PRO A 404 -22.81 13.59 8.72
CA PRO A 404 -22.93 14.86 9.46
C PRO A 404 -22.05 15.98 8.90
N THR A 405 -20.94 15.64 8.23
CA THR A 405 -20.04 16.59 7.57
C THR A 405 -20.68 17.15 6.31
N PHE A 406 -21.25 16.28 5.46
CA PHE A 406 -22.03 16.66 4.28
C PHE A 406 -23.20 17.55 4.66
N LYS A 407 -23.97 17.20 5.70
CA LYS A 407 -25.08 18.03 6.19
C LYS A 407 -24.61 19.41 6.66
N ASN A 408 -23.48 19.50 7.35
CA ASN A 408 -22.90 20.78 7.74
C ASN A 408 -22.43 21.61 6.52
N ALA A 409 -21.88 20.97 5.50
CA ALA A 409 -21.42 21.63 4.28
C ALA A 409 -22.60 22.08 3.38
N LEU A 410 -23.68 21.30 3.28
CA LEU A 410 -24.94 21.72 2.65
C LEU A 410 -25.53 22.94 3.37
N ASN A 411 -25.58 22.95 4.71
CA ASN A 411 -26.02 24.10 5.49
C ASN A 411 -25.15 25.35 5.24
N TYR A 412 -23.83 25.19 5.07
CA TYR A 412 -22.91 26.28 4.72
C TYR A 412 -23.21 26.86 3.33
N THR A 413 -23.40 26.02 2.31
CA THR A 413 -23.84 26.45 0.97
C THR A 413 -25.17 27.21 1.05
N GLN A 414 -26.14 26.70 1.81
CA GLN A 414 -27.42 27.37 2.00
C GLN A 414 -27.28 28.76 2.66
N GLN A 415 -26.40 28.89 3.66
CA GLN A 415 -26.17 30.15 4.39
C GLN A 415 -25.43 31.21 3.57
N ILE A 416 -24.52 30.82 2.67
CA ILE A 416 -23.66 31.76 1.93
C ILE A 416 -24.11 31.97 0.48
N LEU A 417 -24.52 30.92 -0.24
CA LEU A 417 -24.84 31.02 -1.68
C LEU A 417 -26.34 31.20 -1.93
N ILE A 418 -27.22 30.60 -1.13
CA ILE A 418 -28.68 30.64 -1.36
C ILE A 418 -29.34 31.86 -0.69
N ASN A 419 -28.69 32.46 0.31
CA ASN A 419 -29.18 33.60 1.08
C ASN A 419 -29.76 34.73 0.19
N GLN A 420 -30.83 35.36 0.67
CA GLN A 420 -31.64 36.32 -0.11
C GLN A 420 -30.85 37.57 -0.53
N TYR A 421 -29.83 37.95 0.24
CA TYR A 421 -29.01 39.14 0.00
C TYR A 421 -27.89 38.94 -1.03
N VAL A 422 -27.70 37.73 -1.56
CA VAL A 422 -26.62 37.40 -2.50
C VAL A 422 -27.12 37.49 -3.93
N TYR A 423 -26.54 38.41 -4.70
CA TYR A 423 -26.88 38.68 -6.11
C TYR A 423 -25.76 38.30 -7.11
N ASP A 424 -24.71 37.59 -6.66
CA ASP A 424 -23.58 37.17 -7.48
C ASP A 424 -23.91 35.98 -8.41
N ILE A 425 -24.45 36.29 -9.60
CA ILE A 425 -24.72 35.31 -10.68
C ILE A 425 -23.46 34.51 -11.01
N PHE A 426 -22.31 35.19 -11.08
CA PHE A 426 -21.06 34.59 -11.55
C PHE A 426 -20.41 33.69 -10.48
N GLY A 427 -20.44 34.07 -9.21
CA GLY A 427 -19.93 33.26 -8.11
C GLY A 427 -20.77 31.99 -7.89
N VAL A 428 -22.09 32.06 -8.06
CA VAL A 428 -22.97 30.88 -8.09
C VAL A 428 -22.63 29.98 -9.28
N LEU A 429 -22.48 30.55 -10.49
CA LEU A 429 -22.15 29.75 -11.68
C LEU A 429 -20.73 29.13 -11.61
N ILE A 430 -19.72 29.85 -11.13
CA ILE A 430 -18.39 29.28 -10.87
C ILE A 430 -18.49 28.16 -9.81
N SER A 431 -19.30 28.33 -8.75
CA SER A 431 -19.52 27.28 -7.75
C SER A 431 -20.16 26.02 -8.35
N ILE A 432 -21.10 26.17 -9.30
CA ILE A 432 -21.66 25.06 -10.08
C ILE A 432 -20.56 24.39 -10.91
N ARG A 433 -19.71 25.15 -11.63
CA ARG A 433 -18.60 24.59 -12.42
C ARG A 433 -17.56 23.84 -11.56
N ILE A 434 -17.24 24.38 -10.37
CA ILE A 434 -16.40 23.69 -9.38
C ILE A 434 -17.04 22.38 -8.93
N ALA A 435 -18.36 22.35 -8.68
CA ALA A 435 -19.04 21.13 -8.27
C ALA A 435 -18.99 20.06 -9.38
N ASN A 436 -19.26 20.41 -10.64
CA ASN A 436 -19.11 19.50 -11.79
C ASN A 436 -17.66 18.98 -11.94
N GLN A 437 -16.65 19.85 -11.76
CA GLN A 437 -15.23 19.45 -11.83
C GLN A 437 -14.87 18.46 -10.72
N LEU A 438 -15.33 18.71 -9.49
CA LEU A 438 -15.14 17.81 -8.35
C LEU A 438 -15.92 16.49 -8.50
N GLU A 439 -17.04 16.48 -9.23
CA GLU A 439 -17.79 15.27 -9.56
C GLU A 439 -16.99 14.38 -10.53
N ILE A 440 -16.42 14.97 -11.58
CA ILE A 440 -15.51 14.29 -12.52
C ILE A 440 -14.27 13.74 -11.78
N GLU A 441 -13.67 14.54 -10.88
CA GLU A 441 -12.59 14.06 -10.01
C GLU A 441 -13.02 12.91 -9.09
N SER A 442 -14.23 12.98 -8.51
CA SER A 442 -14.79 11.93 -7.65
C SER A 442 -15.01 10.62 -8.41
N GLY A 443 -15.47 10.70 -9.67
CA GLY A 443 -15.57 9.57 -10.59
C GLY A 443 -14.20 8.95 -10.90
N ARG A 444 -13.21 9.77 -11.28
CA ARG A 444 -11.81 9.34 -11.49
C ARG A 444 -11.20 8.68 -10.24
N ARG A 445 -11.54 9.14 -9.04
CA ARG A 445 -11.09 8.58 -7.74
C ARG A 445 -11.96 7.40 -7.26
N SER A 446 -13.08 7.11 -7.94
CA SER A 446 -14.08 6.07 -7.65
C SER A 446 -14.66 6.14 -6.22
N ILE A 447 -15.25 7.28 -5.86
CA ILE A 447 -15.86 7.53 -4.54
C ILE A 447 -17.36 7.91 -4.70
N PRO A 448 -18.29 6.94 -4.80
CA PRO A 448 -19.71 7.20 -5.07
C PRO A 448 -20.42 8.06 -4.00
N VAL A 449 -19.92 8.02 -2.76
CA VAL A 449 -20.50 8.77 -1.64
C VAL A 449 -20.36 10.28 -1.81
N VAL A 450 -19.27 10.75 -2.42
CA VAL A 450 -19.03 12.19 -2.65
C VAL A 450 -19.79 12.68 -3.88
N GLU A 451 -19.97 11.82 -4.89
CA GLU A 451 -20.79 12.08 -6.08
C GLU A 451 -22.25 12.38 -5.72
N SER A 452 -22.86 11.60 -4.82
CA SER A 452 -24.22 11.87 -4.31
C SER A 452 -24.29 13.23 -3.59
N TYR A 453 -23.31 13.54 -2.74
CA TYR A 453 -23.24 14.82 -2.03
C TYR A 453 -23.04 16.03 -2.97
N LEU A 454 -22.25 15.89 -4.04
CA LEU A 454 -22.06 16.95 -5.03
C LEU A 454 -23.34 17.17 -5.86
N ASN A 455 -24.07 16.10 -6.18
CA ASN A 455 -25.39 16.19 -6.80
C ASN A 455 -26.40 16.93 -5.91
N ASP A 456 -26.42 16.67 -4.60
CA ASP A 456 -27.23 17.46 -3.64
C ASP A 456 -26.86 18.96 -3.66
N GLN A 457 -25.57 19.29 -3.77
CA GLN A 457 -25.12 20.68 -3.91
C GLN A 457 -25.59 21.31 -5.23
N LEU A 458 -25.54 20.58 -6.35
CA LEU A 458 -26.03 21.05 -7.65
C LEU A 458 -27.54 21.30 -7.65
N ILE A 459 -28.32 20.39 -7.07
CA ILE A 459 -29.78 20.52 -6.90
C ILE A 459 -30.15 21.80 -6.12
N LEU A 460 -29.30 22.23 -5.17
CA LEU A 460 -29.47 23.47 -4.43
C LEU A 460 -29.03 24.73 -5.20
N LEU A 461 -27.98 24.64 -6.02
CA LEU A 461 -27.40 25.80 -6.71
C LEU A 461 -28.15 26.18 -8.00
N TRP A 462 -28.63 25.22 -8.79
CA TRP A 462 -29.31 25.50 -10.06
C TRP A 462 -30.58 26.35 -9.92
N PRO A 463 -31.50 26.12 -8.95
CA PRO A 463 -32.67 26.97 -8.74
C PRO A 463 -32.28 28.40 -8.32
N LYS A 464 -31.23 28.55 -7.51
CA LYS A 464 -30.71 29.87 -7.10
C LYS A 464 -30.14 30.62 -8.32
N PHE A 465 -29.41 29.96 -9.21
CA PHE A 465 -28.95 30.55 -10.47
C PHE A 465 -30.13 31.05 -11.32
N GLN A 466 -31.16 30.22 -11.52
CA GLN A 466 -32.37 30.62 -12.26
C GLN A 466 -33.12 31.81 -11.61
N GLN A 467 -33.13 31.89 -10.28
CA GLN A 467 -33.70 33.03 -9.55
C GLN A 467 -32.90 34.32 -9.85
N LEU A 468 -31.56 34.26 -9.85
CA LEU A 468 -30.71 35.41 -10.14
C LEU A 468 -30.78 35.86 -11.61
N VAL A 469 -30.84 34.92 -12.55
CA VAL A 469 -31.13 35.23 -13.98
C VAL A 469 -32.49 35.92 -14.11
N SER A 470 -33.51 35.41 -13.41
CA SER A 470 -34.85 36.01 -13.43
C SER A 470 -34.85 37.41 -12.82
N TRP A 471 -34.09 37.64 -11.74
CA TRP A 471 -33.88 38.98 -11.17
C TRP A 471 -33.18 39.94 -12.14
N GLN A 472 -32.22 39.46 -12.95
CA GLN A 472 -31.56 40.28 -13.97
C GLN A 472 -32.53 40.64 -15.11
N SER A 473 -33.32 39.66 -15.59
CA SER A 473 -34.41 39.83 -16.57
C SER A 473 -35.48 40.81 -16.06
N ASP A 474 -35.85 40.72 -14.78
CA ASP A 474 -36.74 41.64 -14.09
C ASP A 474 -36.15 43.06 -14.00
N SER A 475 -34.86 43.18 -13.68
CA SER A 475 -34.17 44.48 -13.57
C SER A 475 -34.07 45.17 -14.92
N LEU A 476 -33.84 44.40 -15.98
CA LEU A 476 -33.89 44.83 -17.37
C LEU A 476 -35.31 45.29 -17.76
N SER A 477 -36.35 44.49 -17.49
CA SER A 477 -37.73 44.82 -17.90
C SER A 477 -38.36 45.99 -17.14
N LYS A 478 -37.89 46.29 -15.91
CA LYS A 478 -38.32 47.43 -15.07
C LYS A 478 -37.75 48.78 -15.52
N VAL A 479 -36.79 48.83 -16.44
CA VAL A 479 -36.28 50.07 -17.03
C VAL A 479 -37.42 50.80 -17.74
N SER A 480 -37.79 51.96 -17.21
CA SER A 480 -38.93 52.74 -17.69
C SER A 480 -38.57 53.58 -18.92
N ASN A 481 -39.53 53.83 -19.80
CA ASN A 481 -39.33 54.68 -20.99
C ASN A 481 -38.87 56.11 -20.66
N SER A 482 -39.04 56.59 -19.42
CA SER A 482 -38.53 57.88 -18.94
C SER A 482 -37.07 57.85 -18.48
N GLN A 483 -36.51 56.66 -18.26
CA GLN A 483 -35.11 56.40 -17.90
C GLN A 483 -34.27 56.02 -19.14
N LEU A 484 -34.93 55.73 -20.26
CA LEU A 484 -34.30 55.78 -21.56
C LEU A 484 -34.17 57.26 -21.92
N LEU A 485 -32.93 57.73 -22.08
CA LEU A 485 -32.66 59.11 -22.46
C LEU A 485 -33.03 59.34 -23.93
N LYS A 486 -33.39 60.57 -24.29
CA LYS A 486 -33.44 60.97 -25.70
C LYS A 486 -32.03 60.91 -26.27
N ILE A 487 -31.76 59.89 -27.06
CA ILE A 487 -30.45 59.61 -27.65
C ILE A 487 -30.12 60.73 -28.64
N THR A 488 -29.07 61.50 -28.33
CA THR A 488 -28.59 62.60 -29.17
C THR A 488 -27.78 62.06 -30.36
N GLU A 489 -27.61 62.85 -31.43
CA GLU A 489 -26.93 62.37 -32.65
C GLU A 489 -25.49 61.89 -32.40
N ASP A 490 -24.76 62.51 -31.46
CA ASP A 490 -23.41 62.08 -31.05
C ASP A 490 -23.40 60.73 -30.32
N GLU A 491 -24.49 60.37 -29.64
CA GLU A 491 -24.66 59.08 -28.95
C GLU A 491 -25.09 57.95 -29.90
N MET A 492 -25.42 58.26 -31.16
CA MET A 492 -25.80 57.25 -32.17
C MET A 492 -24.59 56.56 -32.82
N VAL A 493 -23.43 57.22 -32.82
CA VAL A 493 -22.18 56.69 -33.40
C VAL A 493 -21.42 55.80 -32.40
N ARG A 494 -21.78 55.86 -31.11
CA ARG A 494 -21.16 55.08 -30.04
C ARG A 494 -22.09 53.96 -29.58
N PRO A 495 -21.58 52.76 -29.27
CA PRO A 495 -22.35 51.73 -28.58
C PRO A 495 -22.90 52.27 -27.26
N HIS A 496 -24.18 52.00 -27.01
CA HIS A 496 -24.88 52.41 -25.80
C HIS A 496 -24.27 51.73 -24.57
N GLU A 497 -24.25 52.38 -23.40
CA GLU A 497 -23.61 51.80 -22.20
C GLU A 497 -24.20 50.41 -21.88
N LEU A 498 -25.54 50.24 -21.92
CA LEU A 498 -26.16 48.92 -21.73
C LEU A 498 -25.61 47.85 -22.67
N THR A 499 -25.33 48.19 -23.93
CA THR A 499 -24.78 47.27 -24.94
C THR A 499 -23.36 46.86 -24.60
N ILE A 500 -22.55 47.77 -24.07
CA ILE A 500 -21.19 47.47 -23.59
C ILE A 500 -21.24 46.53 -22.38
N PHE A 501 -22.07 46.85 -21.38
CA PHE A 501 -22.21 46.02 -20.18
C PHE A 501 -22.89 44.67 -20.46
N PHE A 502 -23.85 44.60 -21.39
CA PHE A 502 -24.47 43.35 -21.82
C PHE A 502 -23.49 42.47 -22.60
N ALA A 503 -22.68 43.05 -23.50
CA ALA A 503 -21.65 42.31 -24.21
C ALA A 503 -20.64 41.67 -23.26
N THR A 504 -20.11 42.42 -22.27
CA THR A 504 -19.16 41.85 -21.29
C THR A 504 -19.81 40.82 -20.35
N PHE A 505 -21.08 41.02 -19.99
CA PHE A 505 -21.85 40.05 -19.20
C PHE A 505 -22.09 38.75 -19.97
N LEU A 506 -22.47 38.84 -21.25
CA LEU A 506 -22.68 37.70 -22.15
C LEU A 506 -21.35 36.98 -22.45
N GLU A 507 -20.27 37.72 -22.71
CA GLU A 507 -18.91 37.18 -22.89
C GLU A 507 -18.51 36.31 -21.69
N SER A 508 -18.74 36.81 -20.47
CA SER A 508 -18.43 36.09 -19.24
C SER A 508 -19.31 34.86 -18.99
N LEU A 509 -20.60 34.90 -19.33
CA LEU A 509 -21.48 33.71 -19.27
C LEU A 509 -21.05 32.64 -20.28
N LEU A 510 -20.75 33.03 -21.51
CA LEU A 510 -20.28 32.11 -22.56
C LEU A 510 -18.90 31.53 -22.20
N THR A 511 -17.99 32.32 -21.62
CA THR A 511 -16.69 31.83 -21.12
C THR A 511 -16.90 30.74 -20.05
N LEU A 512 -17.83 30.92 -19.12
CA LEU A 512 -18.16 29.88 -18.13
C LEU A 512 -18.90 28.66 -18.71
N THR A 513 -19.27 28.68 -19.98
CA THR A 513 -19.77 27.52 -20.73
C THR A 513 -18.62 26.71 -21.32
N THR A 514 -17.58 27.39 -21.85
CA THR A 514 -16.48 26.74 -22.58
C THR A 514 -15.63 25.83 -21.69
N HIS A 515 -15.33 26.27 -20.46
CA HIS A 515 -14.44 25.57 -19.54
C HIS A 515 -14.93 24.19 -19.06
N VAL A 516 -16.19 23.83 -19.28
CA VAL A 516 -16.69 22.47 -19.05
C VAL A 516 -16.07 21.47 -20.03
N SER A 517 -15.75 21.90 -21.25
CA SER A 517 -15.31 21.04 -22.35
C SER A 517 -13.80 20.80 -22.41
N THR A 518 -13.00 21.59 -21.68
CA THR A 518 -11.53 21.62 -21.83
C THR A 518 -10.80 20.51 -21.04
N GLU A 519 -11.33 20.05 -19.90
CA GLU A 519 -10.61 19.16 -18.97
C GLU A 519 -10.75 17.64 -19.25
N GLN A 520 -10.28 17.20 -20.43
CA GLN A 520 -9.97 15.78 -20.72
C GLN A 520 -11.02 14.75 -20.20
N VAL A 521 -12.27 14.89 -20.62
CA VAL A 521 -13.27 13.83 -20.46
C VAL A 521 -13.54 13.19 -21.82
N ASP A 522 -13.62 11.87 -21.84
CA ASP A 522 -14.00 11.11 -23.04
C ASP A 522 -15.41 11.50 -23.52
N LYS A 523 -15.65 11.30 -24.81
CA LYS A 523 -16.76 11.87 -25.60
C LYS A 523 -18.19 11.48 -25.16
N GLU A 524 -18.34 10.75 -24.07
CA GLU A 524 -19.58 10.11 -23.63
C GLU A 524 -20.24 10.81 -22.43
N VAL A 525 -19.53 11.67 -21.69
CA VAL A 525 -20.09 12.50 -20.60
C VAL A 525 -20.20 13.98 -21.02
N ILE A 526 -20.50 14.22 -22.29
CA ILE A 526 -21.07 15.50 -22.71
C ILE A 526 -22.55 15.43 -22.31
N GLN A 527 -22.89 15.92 -21.12
CA GLN A 527 -24.27 16.31 -20.83
C GLN A 527 -24.72 17.23 -21.97
N ASP A 528 -25.86 16.95 -22.60
CA ASP A 528 -26.37 17.74 -23.73
C ASP A 528 -26.26 19.24 -23.39
N GLU A 529 -25.48 20.03 -24.13
CA GLU A 529 -25.25 21.45 -23.82
C GLU A 529 -26.57 22.25 -23.70
N LYS A 530 -27.61 21.74 -24.37
CA LYS A 530 -28.99 22.27 -24.41
C LYS A 530 -29.85 21.88 -23.20
N SER A 531 -29.43 20.88 -22.42
CA SER A 531 -30.11 20.42 -21.21
C SER A 531 -29.81 21.28 -19.98
N GLU A 532 -28.69 22.02 -19.97
CA GLU A 532 -28.35 22.90 -18.87
C GLU A 532 -29.36 24.05 -18.73
N PRO A 533 -29.79 24.41 -17.49
CA PRO A 533 -30.56 25.62 -17.22
C PRO A 533 -29.92 26.91 -17.76
N LEU A 534 -28.60 26.89 -17.97
CA LEU A 534 -27.82 27.98 -18.56
C LEU A 534 -28.25 28.33 -19.99
N TYR A 535 -28.49 27.33 -20.85
CA TYR A 535 -28.83 27.53 -22.27
C TYR A 535 -30.12 28.37 -22.42
N ASN A 536 -31.18 27.93 -21.72
CA ASN A 536 -32.45 28.65 -21.68
C ASN A 536 -32.32 30.05 -21.04
N SER A 537 -31.42 30.20 -20.07
CA SER A 537 -31.13 31.48 -19.41
C SER A 537 -30.47 32.48 -20.36
N ILE A 538 -29.51 32.05 -21.17
CA ILE A 538 -28.83 32.89 -22.18
C ILE A 538 -29.82 33.35 -23.25
N ILE A 539 -30.66 32.44 -23.78
CA ILE A 539 -31.68 32.79 -24.78
C ILE A 539 -32.68 33.82 -24.22
N ARG A 540 -33.15 33.63 -22.98
CA ARG A 540 -34.05 34.59 -22.32
C ARG A 540 -33.39 35.98 -22.20
N LEU A 541 -32.17 36.05 -21.68
CA LEU A 541 -31.44 37.31 -21.51
C LEU A 541 -31.16 38.03 -22.84
N ARG A 542 -30.90 37.27 -23.92
CA ARG A 542 -30.78 37.80 -25.29
C ARG A 542 -32.08 38.47 -25.75
N ASN A 543 -33.21 37.77 -25.64
CA ASN A 543 -34.52 38.27 -26.05
C ASN A 543 -34.98 39.49 -25.22
N ASP A 544 -34.66 39.51 -23.92
CA ASP A 544 -34.93 40.65 -23.03
C ASP A 544 -34.11 41.89 -23.43
N PHE A 545 -32.82 41.71 -23.74
CA PHE A 545 -31.94 42.77 -24.22
C PHE A 545 -32.44 43.35 -25.56
N GLU A 546 -32.77 42.50 -26.54
CA GLU A 546 -33.33 42.93 -27.83
C GLU A 546 -34.65 43.70 -27.66
N THR A 547 -35.50 43.26 -26.74
CA THR A 547 -36.74 43.96 -26.39
C THR A 547 -36.47 45.38 -25.87
N ILE A 548 -35.42 45.57 -25.06
CA ILE A 548 -35.05 46.88 -24.49
C ILE A 548 -34.34 47.76 -25.51
N MET A 549 -33.45 47.20 -26.33
CA MET A 549 -32.83 47.93 -27.44
C MET A 549 -33.88 48.40 -28.45
N THR A 550 -34.91 47.59 -28.72
CA THR A 550 -36.05 47.94 -29.58
C THR A 550 -37.01 48.96 -28.93
N ARG A 551 -37.06 49.05 -27.60
CA ARG A 551 -37.76 50.16 -26.90
C ARG A 551 -36.94 51.45 -26.95
N SER A 552 -35.62 51.34 -26.83
CA SER A 552 -34.67 52.47 -26.85
C SER A 552 -34.56 53.09 -28.24
N SER A 553 -34.54 52.28 -29.30
CA SER A 553 -34.46 52.75 -30.69
C SER A 553 -35.64 53.64 -31.09
N LYS A 554 -36.84 53.40 -30.53
CA LYS A 554 -38.04 54.24 -30.73
C LYS A 554 -37.92 55.67 -30.19
N GLN A 555 -36.88 55.95 -29.39
CA GLN A 555 -36.58 57.28 -28.87
C GLN A 555 -35.41 57.96 -29.59
N ALA A 556 -34.74 57.25 -30.50
CA ALA A 556 -33.62 57.73 -31.28
C ALA A 556 -34.09 58.35 -32.61
N VAL A 557 -33.28 59.24 -33.19
CA VAL A 557 -33.59 59.93 -34.45
C VAL A 557 -33.60 58.96 -35.65
N SER A 558 -32.71 57.96 -35.64
CA SER A 558 -32.68 56.89 -36.66
C SER A 558 -32.62 55.49 -36.00
N PRO A 559 -33.77 54.80 -35.85
CA PRO A 559 -33.86 53.58 -35.05
C PRO A 559 -33.00 52.42 -35.60
N GLU A 560 -32.89 52.29 -36.92
CA GLU A 560 -32.21 51.17 -37.57
C GLU A 560 -30.69 51.27 -37.44
N LYS A 561 -30.12 52.47 -37.66
CA LYS A 561 -28.69 52.74 -37.46
C LYS A 561 -28.27 52.57 -36.00
N PHE A 562 -29.14 52.94 -35.06
CA PHE A 562 -28.91 52.67 -33.64
C PHE A 562 -28.86 51.17 -33.34
N LEU A 563 -29.80 50.39 -33.86
CA LEU A 563 -29.82 48.94 -33.64
C LEU A 563 -28.63 48.25 -34.31
N SER A 564 -28.28 48.61 -35.55
CA SER A 564 -27.16 47.99 -36.25
C SER A 564 -25.81 48.26 -35.57
N VAL A 565 -25.53 49.49 -35.13
CA VAL A 565 -24.30 49.82 -34.37
C VAL A 565 -24.19 49.01 -33.08
N ASN A 566 -25.30 48.86 -32.34
CA ASN A 566 -25.28 48.14 -31.06
C ASN A 566 -25.17 46.62 -31.23
N TYR A 567 -25.92 46.02 -32.18
CA TYR A 567 -25.79 44.58 -32.44
C TYR A 567 -24.43 44.23 -33.08
N LEU A 568 -23.88 45.11 -33.91
CA LEU A 568 -22.52 44.98 -34.45
C LEU A 568 -21.46 45.02 -33.34
N TYR A 569 -21.65 45.83 -32.28
CA TYR A 569 -20.74 45.82 -31.13
C TYR A 569 -20.77 44.48 -30.37
N VAL A 570 -21.97 43.94 -30.11
CA VAL A 570 -22.10 42.61 -29.46
C VAL A 570 -21.45 41.53 -30.33
N LEU A 571 -21.73 41.51 -31.63
CA LEU A 571 -21.14 40.56 -32.58
C LEU A 571 -19.61 40.65 -32.62
N ASN A 572 -19.03 41.85 -32.72
CA ASN A 572 -17.58 42.03 -32.68
C ASN A 572 -16.96 41.54 -31.35
N SER A 573 -17.65 41.77 -30.23
CA SER A 573 -17.19 41.31 -28.91
C SER A 573 -17.18 39.77 -28.83
N LEU A 574 -18.23 39.12 -29.33
CA LEU A 574 -18.32 37.66 -29.41
C LEU A 574 -17.29 37.05 -30.37
N GLN A 575 -17.03 37.68 -31.52
CA GLN A 575 -16.00 37.23 -32.46
C GLN A 575 -14.59 37.36 -31.87
N GLN A 576 -14.30 38.46 -31.17
CA GLN A 576 -13.03 38.63 -30.43
C GLN A 576 -12.87 37.57 -29.33
N GLN A 577 -13.96 37.18 -28.65
CA GLN A 577 -13.95 36.11 -27.67
C GLN A 577 -13.57 34.77 -28.30
N THR A 578 -14.25 34.34 -29.39
CA THR A 578 -13.92 33.09 -30.10
C THR A 578 -12.47 33.07 -30.57
N LEU A 579 -11.99 34.14 -31.21
CA LEU A 579 -10.59 34.27 -31.64
C LEU A 579 -9.58 34.25 -30.48
N SER A 580 -10.00 34.58 -29.25
CA SER A 580 -9.16 34.49 -28.05
C SER A 580 -9.15 33.09 -27.43
N LEU A 581 -10.21 32.32 -27.61
CA LEU A 581 -10.30 30.91 -27.21
C LEU A 581 -9.46 30.05 -28.17
N ASP A 582 -9.66 30.20 -29.49
CA ASP A 582 -8.90 29.50 -30.54
C ASP A 582 -7.37 29.67 -30.41
N ARG A 583 -6.92 30.81 -29.84
CA ARG A 583 -5.49 31.08 -29.60
C ARG A 583 -4.91 30.34 -28.41
N ASN A 584 -5.72 29.97 -27.42
CA ASN A 584 -5.28 29.17 -26.28
C ASN A 584 -5.26 27.67 -26.64
N ASP A 585 -6.14 27.25 -27.56
CA ASP A 585 -6.29 25.83 -27.96
C ASP A 585 -5.30 25.37 -29.06
N LEU A 586 -4.36 26.22 -29.50
CA LEU A 586 -3.35 25.90 -30.53
C LEU A 586 -2.45 24.70 -30.20
N ASP A 587 -2.33 24.31 -28.92
CA ASP A 587 -1.61 23.11 -28.48
C ASP A 587 -2.47 21.82 -28.53
N SER A 588 -3.76 21.90 -28.88
CA SER A 588 -4.65 20.75 -28.99
C SER A 588 -5.47 20.73 -30.29
N ASN A 589 -5.09 19.83 -31.22
CA ASN A 589 -5.77 19.61 -32.51
C ASN A 589 -7.19 19.02 -32.36
N LYS A 590 -8.16 19.80 -31.87
CA LYS A 590 -9.58 19.44 -31.81
C LYS A 590 -10.46 20.68 -32.05
N ASN A 591 -11.15 20.71 -33.19
CA ASN A 591 -12.18 21.71 -33.48
C ASN A 591 -13.41 21.49 -32.57
N PHE A 592 -13.41 22.11 -31.38
CA PHE A 592 -14.58 22.20 -30.52
C PHE A 592 -15.45 23.41 -30.94
N GLU A 593 -16.16 23.29 -32.06
CA GLU A 593 -17.21 24.27 -32.40
C GLU A 593 -18.39 24.14 -31.42
N GLN A 594 -18.35 24.92 -30.33
CA GLN A 594 -19.39 24.94 -29.30
C GLN A 594 -20.71 25.51 -29.86
N SER A 595 -21.79 24.74 -29.77
CA SER A 595 -23.05 25.04 -30.47
C SER A 595 -23.66 26.37 -30.04
N ILE A 596 -23.53 26.74 -28.76
CA ILE A 596 -24.18 27.91 -28.17
C ILE A 596 -23.51 29.22 -28.60
N ILE A 597 -22.17 29.24 -28.71
CA ILE A 597 -21.43 30.42 -29.17
C ILE A 597 -21.75 30.68 -30.64
N LYS A 598 -21.74 29.62 -31.47
CA LYS A 598 -22.10 29.72 -32.89
C LYS A 598 -23.55 30.18 -33.08
N GLU A 599 -24.51 29.57 -32.37
CA GLU A 599 -25.94 29.98 -32.42
C GLU A 599 -26.14 31.45 -32.00
N THR A 600 -25.44 31.93 -30.97
CA THR A 600 -25.55 33.32 -30.53
C THR A 600 -24.88 34.30 -31.49
N GLN A 601 -23.76 33.91 -32.13
CA GLN A 601 -23.13 34.70 -33.19
C GLN A 601 -24.01 34.77 -34.45
N ASP A 602 -24.53 33.64 -34.93
CA ASP A 602 -25.42 33.56 -36.10
C ASP A 602 -26.70 34.39 -35.89
N HIS A 603 -27.24 34.41 -34.67
CA HIS A 603 -28.38 35.24 -34.29
C HIS A 603 -28.09 36.73 -34.45
N PHE A 604 -27.00 37.23 -33.85
CA PHE A 604 -26.63 38.64 -33.98
C PHE A 604 -26.16 39.00 -35.39
N MET A 605 -25.57 38.07 -36.15
CA MET A 605 -25.23 38.26 -37.56
C MET A 605 -26.49 38.49 -38.40
N THR A 606 -27.50 37.64 -38.23
CA THR A 606 -28.80 37.75 -38.91
C THR A 606 -29.48 39.08 -38.61
N LEU A 607 -29.43 39.55 -37.35
CA LEU A 607 -29.97 40.86 -36.97
C LEU A 607 -29.19 42.02 -37.61
N VAL A 608 -27.86 41.96 -37.61
CA VAL A 608 -27.01 43.00 -38.24
C VAL A 608 -27.23 43.07 -39.75
N GLU A 609 -27.36 41.93 -40.43
CA GLU A 609 -27.72 41.88 -41.85
C GLU A 609 -29.10 42.48 -42.11
N ALA A 610 -30.11 42.12 -41.31
CA ALA A 610 -31.47 42.66 -41.46
C ALA A 610 -31.52 44.20 -41.30
N PHE A 611 -30.90 44.75 -40.25
CA PHE A 611 -30.91 46.20 -39.99
C PHE A 611 -29.95 47.01 -40.89
N ASN A 612 -28.99 46.37 -41.56
CA ASN A 612 -28.18 47.01 -42.61
C ASN A 612 -28.82 46.94 -44.00
N GLN A 613 -29.80 46.06 -44.22
CA GLN A 613 -30.52 45.93 -45.49
C GLN A 613 -31.78 46.82 -45.59
N SER A 614 -32.28 47.37 -44.48
CA SER A 614 -33.32 48.40 -44.50
C SER A 614 -32.85 49.66 -45.27
N PRO A 615 -33.57 50.08 -46.34
CA PRO A 615 -33.31 51.37 -46.97
C PRO A 615 -33.90 52.52 -46.15
N ASN A 616 -33.14 53.62 -46.02
CA ASN A 616 -33.56 54.88 -45.37
C ASN A 616 -34.84 55.48 -45.97
#